data_AF-A0A383CDA1-F1
#
_entry.id   AF-A0A383CDA1-F1
#
_cell.length_a   1.000
_cell.length_b   1.000
_cell.length_c   1.000
_cell.angle_alpha   90.00
_cell.angle_beta   90.00
_cell.angle_gamma   90.00
#
_symmetry.space_group_name_H-M   'P 1'
#
loop_
_entity.id
_entity.type
_entity.pdbx_description
1 polymer ?
#
loop_
_entity_poly.entity_id
_entity_poly.type
_entity_poly.pdbx_seq_one_letter_code
_entity_poly.pdbx_strand_id
1 'polypeptide(L)'
;MPRTRKRSEHYVNNKEFLNAIVIYRNQCKRAEEAGEPRPRITNYLGECFLKIATHLSYKPNFVNYMFREDMICDGIENCVQYIKNFDPEKS
;
A
#
# COMPACT_ATOMS: atom_id res chain seq x y z
N MET A 1 31.03 21.23 -9.53
CA MET A 1 30.63 19.95 -8.90
C MET A 1 29.20 19.64 -9.34
N PRO A 2 28.90 18.51 -9.99
CA PRO A 2 27.52 18.16 -10.30
C PRO A 2 26.78 17.91 -8.98
N ARG A 3 25.70 18.66 -8.73
CA ARG A 3 24.83 18.42 -7.57
C ARG A 3 24.19 17.04 -7.78
N THR A 4 24.62 16.05 -7.00
CA THR A 4 23.93 14.77 -6.89
C THR A 4 22.49 15.08 -6.49
N ARG A 5 21.52 14.81 -7.36
CA ARG A 5 20.11 14.98 -7.01
C ARG A 5 19.85 14.14 -5.77
N LYS A 6 19.55 14.78 -4.64
CA LYS A 6 19.05 14.10 -3.44
C LYS A 6 17.87 13.26 -3.92
N ARG A 7 17.95 11.93 -3.78
CA ARG A 7 16.76 11.09 -3.95
C ARG A 7 15.75 11.64 -2.94
N SER A 8 14.66 12.21 -3.43
CA SER A 8 13.55 12.59 -2.58
C SER A 8 13.14 11.33 -1.84
N GLU A 9 13.28 11.33 -0.51
CA GLU A 9 12.62 10.34 0.33
C GLU A 9 11.14 10.41 -0.02
N HIS A 10 10.68 9.46 -0.83
CA HIS A 10 9.27 9.28 -1.04
C HIS A 10 8.68 8.93 0.32
N TYR A 11 7.50 9.48 0.61
CA TYR A 11 6.74 9.24 1.85
C TYR A 11 6.43 7.75 2.10
N VAL A 12 6.77 6.87 1.14
CA VAL A 12 6.90 5.42 1.28
C VAL A 12 8.16 4.95 0.53
N ASN A 13 8.93 4.03 1.12
CA ASN A 13 10.02 3.35 0.42
C ASN A 13 9.47 2.22 -0.45
N ASN A 14 9.44 2.42 -1.76
CA ASN A 14 8.88 1.45 -2.71
C ASN A 14 9.53 0.06 -2.62
N LYS A 15 10.84 -0.02 -2.34
CA LYS A 15 11.55 -1.32 -2.27
C LYS A 15 11.10 -2.12 -1.05
N GLU A 16 10.99 -1.46 0.10
CA GLU A 16 10.54 -2.11 1.34
C GLU A 16 9.04 -2.44 1.29
N PHE A 17 8.24 -1.55 0.70
CA PHE A 17 6.81 -1.78 0.49
C PHE A 17 6.55 -2.98 -0.42
N LEU A 18 7.23 -3.06 -1.56
CA LEU A 18 7.12 -4.21 -2.47
C LEU A 18 7.50 -5.51 -1.78
N ASN A 19 8.62 -5.52 -1.04
CA ASN A 19 9.05 -6.69 -0.29
C ASN A 19 8.01 -7.12 0.75
N ALA A 20 7.44 -6.18 1.49
CA ALA A 20 6.41 -6.45 2.48
C ALA A 20 5.13 -7.06 1.86
N ILE A 21 4.72 -6.59 0.68
CA ILE A 21 3.57 -7.18 -0.04
C ILE A 21 3.89 -8.61 -0.49
N VAL A 22 5.09 -8.86 -1.03
CA VAL A 22 5.50 -10.21 -1.47
C VAL A 22 5.53 -11.18 -0.29
N ILE A 23 6.09 -10.75 0.85
CA ILE A 23 6.09 -11.55 2.08
C ILE A 23 4.67 -11.88 2.52
N TYR A 24 3.77 -10.88 2.56
CA TYR A 24 2.38 -11.07 2.97
C TYR A 24 1.62 -12.00 2.01
N ARG A 25 1.84 -11.89 0.70
CA ARG A 25 1.28 -12.80 -0.32
C ARG A 25 1.70 -14.25 -0.05
N ASN A 26 2.98 -14.48 0.23
CA ASN A 26 3.49 -15.82 0.54
C ASN A 26 2.88 -16.37 1.83
N GLN A 27 2.68 -15.53 2.85
CA GLN A 27 1.97 -15.93 4.07
C GLN A 27 0.50 -16.30 3.77
N CYS A 28 -0.18 -15.53 2.94
CA CYS A 28 -1.56 -15.84 2.53
C CYS A 28 -1.65 -17.18 1.79
N LYS A 29 -0.72 -17.46 0.86
CA LYS A 29 -0.65 -18.74 0.14
C LYS A 29 -0.46 -19.90 1.11
N ARG A 30 0.51 -19.78 2.03
CA ARG A 30 0.77 -20.82 3.04
C ARG A 30 -0.43 -21.08 3.94
N ALA A 31 -1.15 -20.02 4.36
CA ALA A 31 -2.36 -20.16 5.15
C ALA A 31 -3.47 -20.86 4.35
N GLU A 32 -3.65 -20.53 3.07
CA GLU A 32 -4.60 -21.19 2.18
C GLU A 32 -4.29 -22.68 2.01
N GLU A 33 -3.01 -23.03 1.81
CA GLU A 33 -2.53 -24.42 1.73
C GLU A 33 -2.74 -25.20 3.04
N ALA A 34 -2.64 -24.51 4.18
CA ALA A 34 -2.86 -25.09 5.51
C ALA A 34 -4.34 -25.12 5.95
N GLY A 35 -5.25 -24.49 5.20
CA GLY A 35 -6.65 -24.31 5.61
C GLY A 35 -6.83 -23.33 6.77
N GLU A 36 -5.85 -22.47 7.02
CA GLU A 36 -5.85 -21.45 8.07
C GLU A 36 -6.51 -20.14 7.61
N PRO A 37 -7.03 -19.33 8.55
CA PRO A 37 -7.56 -18.02 8.21
C PRO A 37 -6.48 -17.11 7.64
N ARG A 38 -6.90 -16.16 6.80
CA ARG A 38 -6.02 -15.17 6.18
C ARG A 38 -5.20 -14.42 7.25
N PRO A 39 -3.87 -14.30 7.08
CA PRO A 39 -3.02 -13.60 8.05
C PRO A 39 -3.40 -12.12 8.14
N ARG A 40 -3.23 -11.56 9.34
CA ARG A 40 -3.45 -10.14 9.58
C ARG A 40 -2.44 -9.29 8.81
N ILE A 41 -2.91 -8.21 8.20
CA ILE A 41 -2.04 -7.23 7.54
C ILE A 41 -1.15 -6.56 8.59
N THR A 42 0.14 -6.40 8.27
CA THR A 42 1.10 -5.78 9.18
C THR A 42 0.83 -4.28 9.33
N ASN A 43 1.15 -3.71 10.50
CA ASN A 43 1.00 -2.28 10.74
C ASN A 43 1.77 -1.45 9.70
N TYR A 44 2.95 -1.92 9.28
CA TYR A 44 3.75 -1.28 8.23
C TYR A 44 2.98 -1.16 6.90
N LEU A 45 2.35 -2.25 6.43
CA LEU A 45 1.55 -2.21 5.19
C LEU A 45 0.35 -1.25 5.34
N GLY A 46 -0.33 -1.30 6.49
CA GLY A 46 -1.42 -0.38 6.81
C GLY A 46 -0.99 1.09 6.78
N GLU A 47 0.16 1.41 7.39
CA GLU A 47 0.74 2.76 7.35
C GLU A 47 1.10 3.19 5.92
N CYS A 48 1.65 2.30 5.10
CA CYS A 48 1.93 2.60 3.71
C CYS A 48 0.66 2.93 2.93
N PHE A 49 -0.42 2.15 3.08
CA PHE A 49 -1.71 2.44 2.44
C PHE A 49 -2.27 3.79 2.88
N LEU A 50 -2.25 4.07 4.19
CA LEU A 50 -2.72 5.34 4.73
C LEU A 50 -1.92 6.52 4.17
N LYS A 51 -0.59 6.43 4.14
CA LYS A 51 0.29 7.48 3.59
C LYS A 51 0.03 7.71 2.10
N ILE A 52 -0.14 6.65 1.32
CA ILE A 52 -0.43 6.73 -0.12
C ILE A 52 -1.81 7.35 -0.38
N ALA A 53 -2.85 6.86 0.28
CA ALA A 53 -4.22 7.36 0.10
C ALA A 53 -4.36 8.82 0.56
N THR A 54 -3.77 9.17 1.71
CA THR A 54 -3.74 10.55 2.21
C THR A 54 -3.01 11.46 1.22
N HIS A 55 -1.86 11.03 0.70
CA HIS A 55 -1.12 11.84 -0.26
C HIS A 55 -1.87 12.03 -1.59
N LEU A 56 -2.58 11.01 -2.06
CA LEU A 56 -3.43 11.10 -3.25
C LEU A 56 -4.55 12.13 -3.07
N SER A 57 -5.11 12.21 -1.86
CA SER A 57 -6.17 13.17 -1.52
C SER A 57 -5.74 14.64 -1.63
N TYR A 58 -4.44 14.95 -1.57
CA TYR A 58 -3.92 16.30 -1.74
C TYR A 58 -3.79 16.75 -3.20
N LYS A 59 -4.04 15.86 -4.17
CA LYS A 59 -4.03 16.26 -5.58
C LYS A 59 -5.15 17.28 -5.85
N PRO A 60 -4.96 18.24 -6.78
CA PRO A 60 -5.96 19.28 -7.07
C PRO A 60 -7.36 18.75 -7.38
N ASN A 61 -7.45 17.56 -7.98
CA ASN A 61 -8.73 16.92 -8.31
C ASN A 61 -9.53 16.47 -7.08
N PHE A 62 -8.86 16.21 -5.95
CA PHE A 62 -9.45 15.61 -4.75
C PHE A 62 -9.36 16.49 -3.51
N VAL A 63 -8.53 17.55 -3.54
CA VAL A 63 -8.26 18.39 -2.35
C VAL A 63 -9.50 19.09 -1.79
N ASN A 64 -10.45 19.45 -2.67
CA ASN A 64 -11.72 20.11 -2.30
C ASN A 64 -12.92 19.15 -2.34
N TYR A 65 -12.68 17.84 -2.39
CA TYR A 65 -13.76 16.87 -2.38
C TYR A 65 -14.40 16.82 -0.97
N MET A 66 -15.71 17.00 -0.90
CA MET A 66 -16.44 17.07 0.39
C MET A 66 -16.31 15.78 1.21
N PHE A 67 -16.27 14.62 0.55
CA PHE A 67 -16.17 13.30 1.17
C PHE A 67 -14.75 12.73 1.08
N ARG A 68 -13.74 13.59 1.26
CA ARG A 68 -12.34 13.21 1.11
C ARG A 68 -11.92 12.11 2.08
N GLU A 69 -12.41 12.16 3.32
CA GLU A 69 -12.08 11.15 4.34
C GLU A 69 -12.72 9.80 4.01
N ASP A 70 -13.97 9.79 3.53
CA ASP A 70 -14.65 8.57 3.06
C ASP A 70 -13.94 7.97 1.85
N MET A 71 -13.49 8.80 0.90
CA MET A 71 -12.69 8.36 -0.26
C MET A 71 -11.35 7.74 0.16
N ILE A 72 -10.69 8.29 1.19
CA ILE A 72 -9.45 7.70 1.74
C ILE A 72 -9.76 6.34 2.37
N CYS A 73 -10.84 6.24 3.15
CA CYS A 73 -11.26 4.97 3.77
C CYS A 73 -11.56 3.91 2.73
N ASP A 74 -12.37 4.22 1.71
CA ASP A 74 -12.70 3.30 0.62
C ASP A 74 -11.44 2.87 -0.16
N GLY A 75 -10.51 3.79 -0.40
CA GLY A 75 -9.23 3.47 -1.02
C GLY A 75 -8.39 2.47 -0.19
N ILE A 76 -8.39 2.60 1.13
CA ILE A 76 -7.69 1.69 2.04
C ILE A 76 -8.41 0.33 2.08
N GLU A 77 -9.73 0.30 2.17
CA GLU A 77 -10.54 -0.92 2.18
C GLU A 77 -10.31 -1.75 0.91
N ASN A 78 -10.31 -1.10 -0.25
CA ASN A 78 -9.98 -1.74 -1.52
C ASN A 78 -8.55 -2.32 -1.51
N CYS A 79 -7.57 -1.57 -1.01
CA CYS A 79 -6.19 -2.06 -0.88
C CYS A 79 -6.13 -3.30 0.00
N VAL A 80 -6.79 -3.30 1.16
CA VAL A 80 -6.83 -4.43 2.11
C VAL A 80 -7.54 -5.64 1.53
N GLN A 81 -8.65 -5.44 0.83
CA GLN A 81 -9.43 -6.51 0.23
C GLN A 81 -8.64 -7.24 -0.85
N TYR A 82 -8.00 -6.48 -1.75
CA TYR A 82 -7.39 -7.00 -2.98
C TYR A 82 -5.87 -7.20 -2.93
N ILE A 83 -5.16 -6.83 -1.85
CA ILE A 83 -3.69 -7.03 -1.72
C ILE A 83 -3.23 -8.47 -2.03
N LYS A 84 -4.05 -9.50 -1.75
CA LYS A 84 -3.71 -10.91 -2.03
C LYS A 84 -3.57 -11.21 -3.54
N ASN A 85 -4.21 -10.40 -4.38
CA ASN A 85 -4.20 -10.54 -5.84
C ASN A 85 -2.97 -9.88 -6.48
N PHE A 86 -2.10 -9.23 -5.69
CA PHE A 86 -0.91 -8.58 -6.21
C PHE A 86 0.04 -9.59 -6.87
N ASP A 87 0.44 -9.29 -8.10
CA ASP A 87 1.35 -10.10 -8.90
C ASP A 87 2.67 -9.33 -9.14
N PRO A 88 3.77 -9.71 -8.48
CA PRO A 88 5.05 -9.02 -8.62
C PRO A 88 5.67 -9.18 -10.00
N GLU A 89 5.26 -10.17 -10.81
CA GLU A 89 5.82 -10.37 -12.15
C GLU A 89 5.19 -9.44 -13.20
N LYS A 90 4.06 -8.79 -12.86
CA LYS A 90 3.33 -7.86 -13.74
C LYS A 90 3.50 -6.39 -13.37
N SER A 91 4.21 -6.07 -12.28
CA SER A 91 4.23 -4.75 -11.64
C SER A 91 5.59 -4.05 -11.71
#